data_AF-A0AAV0XBP4-F1
#
_entry.id   AF-A0AAV0XBP4-F1
#
_cell.length_a   1.000
_cell.length_b   1.000
_cell.length_c   1.000
_cell.angle_alpha   90.00
_cell.angle_beta   90.00
_cell.angle_gamma   90.00
#
_symmetry.space_group_name_H-M   'P 1'
#
loop_
_entity.id
_entity.type
_entity.pdbx_description
1 polymer ?
#
loop_
_entity_poly.entity_id
_entity_poly.type
_entity_poly.pdbx_seq_one_letter_code
_entity_poly.pdbx_strand_id
1 'polypeptide(L)'
;MNRKSPYPQKFREKWKNNVLLKDWIEEVEEKTLVKCKFCKSTMSARLADLSAHAHTKKHLKSSEPFSCNRQNKLPFKAVSNDTKLKSATLEANMSLFVNSHCAISSVDHLSELIKLCFKGNNVADYVQLHRTKCTGILRNIIFPYFKINLKEDIGSSVYSLLLDESTDISVIKQLGVCIIYYSQSKKSIVTTFLSLIELESGTAVSVVKGVKECILMYDLNILNMQGIGCDNASVMVGQHSGVFTLLKKEVQHLVLVRCICHSVQLAVSAAVSNYLPDYLEFLLAETYNWFAHSTSRQLSYKTLFNNLNNGIDPLKIVRVSSTRWLSIEVAVSRVLDQWVGSFKRTFQGSWQRR
;
A
#
# COMPACT_ATOMS: atom_id res chain seq x y z
N MET A 1 -90.55 0.14 33.21
CA MET A 1 -89.21 -0.20 33.73
C MET A 1 -88.22 0.88 33.30
N ASN A 2 -87.88 1.82 34.19
CA ASN A 2 -86.89 2.87 33.93
C ASN A 2 -85.48 2.26 33.80
N ARG A 3 -84.93 2.22 32.57
CA ARG A 3 -83.51 1.88 32.37
C ARG A 3 -82.68 3.07 32.89
N LYS A 4 -81.97 2.86 34.00
CA LYS A 4 -81.00 3.84 34.53
C LYS A 4 -80.04 4.25 33.41
N SER A 5 -79.81 5.55 33.26
CA SER A 5 -78.81 6.10 32.33
C SER A 5 -77.44 5.46 32.61
N PRO A 6 -76.76 4.87 31.61
CA PRO A 6 -75.48 4.22 31.82
C PRO A 6 -74.42 5.28 32.16
N TYR A 7 -73.79 5.12 33.32
CA TYR A 7 -72.70 5.97 33.82
C TYR A 7 -71.63 6.16 32.72
N PRO A 8 -71.25 7.39 32.36
CA PRO A 8 -70.28 7.62 31.30
C PRO A 8 -68.90 7.11 31.74
N GLN A 9 -68.45 6.02 31.13
CA GLN A 9 -67.12 5.46 31.36
C GLN A 9 -66.10 6.28 30.56
N LYS A 10 -65.05 6.74 31.25
CA LYS A 10 -63.92 7.45 30.65
C LYS A 10 -62.79 6.48 30.31
N PHE A 11 -61.99 6.84 29.30
CA PHE A 11 -60.77 6.15 28.93
C PHE A 11 -59.85 5.99 30.14
N ARG A 12 -59.29 4.79 30.30
CA ARG A 12 -58.36 4.47 31.40
C ARG A 12 -57.00 4.15 30.81
N GLU A 13 -55.97 4.82 31.28
CA GLU A 13 -54.59 4.59 30.82
C GLU A 13 -54.13 3.14 31.02
N LYS A 14 -54.68 2.44 32.02
CA LYS A 14 -54.43 1.00 32.24
C LYS A 14 -54.75 0.14 31.01
N TRP A 15 -55.60 0.59 30.09
CA TRP A 15 -55.89 -0.12 28.85
C TRP A 15 -54.76 -0.08 27.83
N LYS A 16 -53.85 0.91 27.91
CA LYS A 16 -52.62 0.96 27.09
C LYS A 16 -51.67 -0.20 27.41
N ASN A 17 -51.83 -0.87 28.56
CA ASN A 17 -51.04 -2.03 28.97
C ASN A 17 -51.79 -3.36 28.82
N ASN A 18 -53.04 -3.35 28.33
CA ASN A 18 -53.83 -4.57 28.15
C ASN A 18 -53.40 -5.29 26.86
N VAL A 19 -53.08 -6.59 26.95
CA VAL A 19 -52.61 -7.43 25.85
C VAL A 19 -53.52 -7.38 24.62
N LEU A 20 -54.83 -7.23 24.80
CA LEU A 20 -55.82 -7.25 23.71
C LEU A 20 -56.09 -5.87 23.08
N LEU A 21 -55.77 -4.77 23.79
CA LEU A 21 -56.18 -3.41 23.39
C LEU A 21 -54.99 -2.50 23.08
N LYS A 22 -53.82 -2.76 23.67
CA LYS A 22 -52.63 -1.90 23.61
C LYS A 22 -52.18 -1.55 22.19
N ASP A 23 -52.34 -2.49 21.26
CA ASP A 23 -51.74 -2.38 19.93
C ASP A 23 -52.52 -1.40 19.03
N TRP A 24 -53.79 -1.11 19.35
CA TRP A 24 -54.68 -0.39 18.44
C TRP A 24 -55.49 0.76 19.05
N ILE A 25 -55.60 0.88 20.37
CA ILE A 25 -56.34 2.00 20.98
C ILE A 25 -55.54 3.32 20.94
N GLU A 26 -56.23 4.42 20.70
CA GLU A 26 -55.70 5.78 20.68
C GLU A 26 -56.66 6.70 21.46
N GLU A 27 -56.09 7.53 22.34
CA GLU A 27 -56.84 8.47 23.18
C GLU A 27 -57.23 9.71 22.39
N VAL A 28 -58.44 10.21 22.61
CA VAL A 28 -59.02 11.40 21.95
C VAL A 28 -59.31 12.46 23.02
N GLU A 29 -59.36 13.74 22.63
CA GLU A 29 -59.61 14.88 23.54
C GLU A 29 -60.86 14.68 24.42
N GLU A 30 -61.94 14.12 23.84
CA GLU A 30 -63.09 13.65 24.61
C GLU A 30 -62.80 12.30 25.28
N LYS A 31 -62.57 12.33 26.60
CA LYS A 31 -62.25 11.14 27.41
C LYS A 31 -63.33 10.05 27.41
N THR A 32 -64.52 10.30 26.88
CA THR A 32 -65.61 9.32 26.72
C THR A 32 -65.54 8.53 25.41
N LEU A 33 -64.61 8.88 24.50
CA LEU A 33 -64.42 8.23 23.20
C LEU A 33 -62.98 7.70 23.05
N VAL A 34 -62.84 6.67 22.22
CA VAL A 34 -61.56 6.04 21.86
C VAL A 34 -61.51 5.85 20.36
N LYS A 35 -60.36 6.10 19.75
CA LYS A 35 -60.11 5.89 18.32
C LYS A 35 -59.31 4.60 18.12
N CYS A 36 -59.69 3.84 17.10
CA CYS A 36 -58.92 2.66 16.68
C CYS A 36 -57.88 3.05 15.62
N LYS A 37 -56.60 2.76 15.86
CA LYS A 37 -55.48 3.04 14.95
C LYS A 37 -55.59 2.28 13.63
N PHE A 38 -56.14 1.06 13.66
CA PHE A 38 -56.30 0.18 12.50
C PHE A 38 -57.54 0.55 11.67
N CYS A 39 -58.71 0.66 12.32
CA CYS A 39 -59.99 0.90 11.65
C CYS A 39 -60.29 2.38 11.36
N LYS A 40 -59.55 3.29 12.00
CA LYS A 40 -59.79 4.75 12.06
C LYS A 40 -61.18 5.16 12.56
N SER A 41 -61.93 4.24 13.17
CA SER A 41 -63.25 4.49 13.76
C SER A 41 -63.16 4.97 15.20
N THR A 42 -64.02 5.91 15.58
CA THR A 42 -64.25 6.34 16.97
C THR A 42 -65.38 5.54 17.60
N MET A 43 -65.24 5.18 18.87
CA MET A 43 -66.23 4.41 19.63
C MET A 43 -66.24 4.83 21.10
N SER A 44 -67.27 4.41 21.82
CA SER A 44 -67.40 4.74 23.24
C SER A 44 -66.29 4.09 24.07
N ALA A 45 -65.78 4.80 25.08
CA ALA A 45 -64.75 4.33 26.00
C ALA A 45 -65.32 3.34 27.04
N ARG A 46 -66.12 2.37 26.58
CA ARG A 46 -66.61 1.24 27.37
C ARG A 46 -65.82 0.00 27.02
N LEU A 47 -65.37 -0.74 28.04
CA LEU A 47 -64.54 -1.92 27.84
C LEU A 47 -65.26 -3.00 27.00
N ALA A 48 -66.57 -3.14 27.18
CA ALA A 48 -67.40 -4.06 26.39
C ALA A 48 -67.41 -3.70 24.89
N ASP A 49 -67.52 -2.40 24.56
CA ASP A 49 -67.53 -1.91 23.18
C ASP A 49 -66.16 -2.08 22.51
N LEU A 50 -65.07 -1.82 23.26
CA LEU A 50 -63.70 -2.06 22.80
C LEU A 50 -63.42 -3.54 22.55
N SER A 51 -63.88 -4.41 23.45
CA SER A 51 -63.76 -5.86 23.30
C SER A 51 -64.57 -6.37 22.11
N ALA A 52 -65.79 -5.85 21.90
CA ALA A 52 -66.60 -6.20 20.74
C ALA A 52 -65.96 -5.71 19.43
N HIS A 53 -65.38 -4.50 19.42
CA HIS A 53 -64.70 -3.93 18.27
C HIS A 53 -63.51 -4.80 17.80
N ALA A 54 -62.71 -5.31 18.74
CA ALA A 54 -61.55 -6.16 18.44
C ALA A 54 -61.92 -7.42 17.63
N HIS A 55 -63.14 -7.94 17.80
CA HIS A 55 -63.64 -9.11 17.08
C HIS A 55 -64.42 -8.78 15.80
N THR A 56 -64.55 -7.51 15.43
CA THR A 56 -65.26 -7.13 14.20
C THR A 56 -64.47 -7.52 12.95
N LYS A 57 -65.17 -7.94 11.89
CA LYS A 57 -64.54 -8.28 10.60
C LYS A 57 -63.71 -7.12 10.01
N LYS A 58 -64.16 -5.89 10.23
CA LYS A 58 -63.42 -4.68 9.82
C LYS A 58 -62.09 -4.57 10.57
N HIS A 59 -62.12 -4.76 11.89
CA HIS A 59 -60.91 -4.74 12.71
C HIS A 59 -59.93 -5.84 12.34
N LEU A 60 -60.41 -7.08 12.19
CA LEU A 60 -59.58 -8.20 11.81
C LEU A 60 -58.85 -7.94 10.48
N LYS A 61 -59.58 -7.53 9.42
CA LYS A 61 -58.97 -7.15 8.12
C LYS A 61 -57.99 -5.98 8.21
N SER A 62 -58.31 -4.94 8.97
CA SER A 62 -57.42 -3.78 9.12
C SER A 62 -56.19 -4.07 10.00
N SER A 63 -56.27 -5.07 10.88
CA SER A 63 -55.16 -5.52 11.75
C SER A 63 -54.20 -6.50 11.08
N GLU A 64 -54.64 -7.21 10.01
CA GLU A 64 -53.83 -8.18 9.27
C GLU A 64 -52.42 -7.71 8.87
N PRO A 65 -52.22 -6.51 8.28
CA PRO A 65 -50.88 -6.05 7.86
C PRO A 65 -49.95 -5.68 9.03
N PHE A 66 -50.46 -5.53 10.26
CA PHE A 66 -49.68 -5.14 11.44
C PHE A 66 -49.42 -6.31 12.41
N SER A 67 -49.87 -7.52 12.06
CA SER A 67 -49.62 -8.71 12.86
C SER A 67 -48.15 -9.12 12.79
N CYS A 68 -47.41 -8.86 13.86
CA CYS A 68 -46.01 -9.25 14.05
C CYS A 68 -45.73 -10.75 13.81
N ASN A 69 -46.77 -11.61 13.87
CA ASN A 69 -46.65 -13.04 13.63
C ASN A 69 -46.44 -13.44 12.16
N ARG A 70 -46.55 -12.51 11.19
CA ARG A 70 -46.33 -12.78 9.75
C ARG A 70 -45.27 -11.90 9.08
N GLN A 71 -44.46 -11.16 9.84
CA GLN A 71 -43.24 -10.59 9.25
C GLN A 71 -42.30 -11.76 8.90
N ASN A 72 -42.07 -11.99 7.61
CA ASN A 72 -41.04 -12.91 7.15
C ASN A 72 -39.71 -12.45 7.76
N LYS A 73 -39.20 -13.20 8.75
CA LYS A 73 -37.84 -13.00 9.24
C LYS A 73 -36.93 -13.08 8.01
N LEU A 74 -36.21 -11.98 7.71
CA LEU A 74 -35.21 -11.99 6.65
C LEU A 74 -34.26 -13.16 6.93
N PRO A 75 -34.02 -14.07 5.97
CA PRO A 75 -33.17 -15.22 6.18
C PRO A 75 -31.71 -14.76 6.17
N PHE A 76 -31.26 -14.14 7.25
CA PHE A 76 -29.85 -13.95 7.50
C PHE A 76 -29.25 -15.33 7.84
N LYS A 77 -28.60 -15.94 6.86
CA LYS A 77 -27.80 -17.15 7.10
C LYS A 77 -26.55 -16.69 7.87
N ALA A 78 -26.56 -16.92 9.18
CA ALA A 78 -25.42 -16.60 10.02
C ALA A 78 -24.19 -17.37 9.50
N VAL A 79 -23.17 -16.63 9.07
CA VAL A 79 -21.90 -17.21 8.67
C VAL A 79 -21.21 -17.74 9.91
N SER A 80 -20.76 -19.00 9.88
CA SER A 80 -20.04 -19.59 11.00
C SER A 80 -18.78 -18.78 11.31
N ASN A 81 -18.40 -18.72 12.59
CA ASN A 81 -17.19 -18.00 13.00
C ASN A 81 -15.92 -18.59 12.35
N ASP A 82 -15.88 -19.91 12.13
CA ASP A 82 -14.79 -20.60 11.44
C ASP A 82 -14.66 -20.13 9.98
N THR A 83 -15.78 -20.00 9.27
CA THR A 83 -15.80 -19.49 7.90
C THR A 83 -15.28 -18.05 7.80
N LYS A 84 -15.66 -17.18 8.74
CA LYS A 84 -15.18 -15.79 8.79
C LYS A 84 -13.68 -15.71 9.08
N LEU A 85 -13.16 -16.56 9.95
CA LEU A 85 -11.73 -16.61 10.25
C LEU A 85 -10.93 -17.07 9.03
N LYS A 86 -11.41 -18.10 8.34
CA LYS A 86 -10.80 -18.60 7.09
C LYS A 86 -10.81 -17.56 5.98
N SER A 87 -11.90 -16.80 5.82
CA SER A 87 -11.96 -15.73 4.82
C SER A 87 -10.99 -14.59 5.16
N ALA A 88 -10.90 -14.19 6.43
CA ALA A 88 -9.95 -13.17 6.87
C ALA A 88 -8.48 -13.62 6.67
N THR A 89 -8.19 -14.89 6.94
CA THR A 89 -6.85 -15.48 6.71
C THR A 89 -6.51 -15.46 5.22
N LEU A 90 -7.45 -15.84 4.35
CA LEU A 90 -7.26 -15.78 2.91
C LEU A 90 -7.00 -14.34 2.44
N GLU A 91 -7.76 -13.37 2.93
CA GLU A 91 -7.56 -11.95 2.61
C GLU A 91 -6.19 -11.43 3.06
N ALA A 92 -5.73 -11.83 4.24
CA ALA A 92 -4.40 -11.47 4.74
C ALA A 92 -3.28 -12.06 3.86
N ASN A 93 -3.40 -13.35 3.50
CA ASN A 93 -2.44 -14.03 2.63
C ASN A 93 -2.40 -13.41 1.23
N MET A 94 -3.58 -13.10 0.67
CA MET A 94 -3.68 -12.39 -0.61
C MET A 94 -3.02 -11.01 -0.55
N SER A 95 -3.28 -10.25 0.53
CA SER A 95 -2.70 -8.92 0.71
C SER A 95 -1.18 -8.98 0.79
N LEU A 96 -0.64 -9.98 1.50
CA LEU A 96 0.80 -10.21 1.60
C LEU A 96 1.43 -10.60 0.25
N PHE A 97 0.79 -11.50 -0.49
CA PHE A 97 1.25 -11.93 -1.81
C PHE A 97 1.29 -10.75 -2.79
N VAL A 98 0.20 -9.97 -2.85
CA VAL A 98 0.11 -8.80 -3.72
C VAL A 98 1.19 -7.79 -3.34
N ASN A 99 1.39 -7.50 -2.06
CA ASN A 99 2.44 -6.56 -1.62
C ASN A 99 3.86 -7.00 -1.99
N SER A 100 4.11 -8.31 -2.07
CA SER A 100 5.44 -8.86 -2.35
C SER A 100 5.77 -8.94 -3.83
N HIS A 101 4.75 -9.05 -4.70
CA HIS A 101 4.95 -9.42 -6.09
C HIS A 101 4.16 -8.59 -7.11
N CYS A 102 3.22 -7.75 -6.69
CA CYS A 102 2.28 -7.07 -7.58
C CYS A 102 1.98 -5.64 -7.14
N ALA A 103 1.31 -4.89 -8.01
CA ALA A 103 0.71 -3.61 -7.63
C ALA A 103 -0.55 -3.86 -6.78
N ILE A 104 -0.78 -3.04 -5.75
CA ILE A 104 -1.96 -3.15 -4.88
C ILE A 104 -3.27 -3.00 -5.68
N SER A 105 -3.25 -2.25 -6.79
CA SER A 105 -4.39 -2.09 -7.70
C SER A 105 -4.86 -3.42 -8.32
N SER A 106 -4.01 -4.42 -8.42
CA SER A 106 -4.37 -5.73 -8.97
C SER A 106 -5.30 -6.54 -8.06
N VAL A 107 -5.42 -6.17 -6.78
CA VAL A 107 -6.20 -6.94 -5.79
C VAL A 107 -7.70 -6.96 -6.10
N ASP A 108 -8.21 -5.90 -6.72
CA ASP A 108 -9.65 -5.76 -7.00
C ASP A 108 -10.11 -6.88 -7.95
N HIS A 109 -9.47 -7.00 -9.12
CA HIS A 109 -9.75 -8.05 -10.10
C HIS A 109 -9.38 -9.45 -9.60
N LEU A 110 -8.31 -9.57 -8.80
CA LEU A 110 -7.92 -10.85 -8.20
C LEU A 110 -9.02 -11.37 -7.26
N SER A 111 -9.63 -10.49 -6.47
CA SER A 111 -10.73 -10.86 -5.55
C SER A 111 -11.96 -11.36 -6.31
N GLU A 112 -12.28 -10.75 -7.46
CA GLU A 112 -13.38 -11.16 -8.32
C GLU A 112 -13.11 -12.49 -8.99
N LEU A 113 -11.89 -12.68 -9.52
CA LEU A 113 -11.48 -13.93 -10.15
C LEU A 113 -11.59 -15.12 -9.19
N ILE A 114 -11.15 -14.95 -7.93
CA ILE A 114 -11.24 -16.01 -6.92
C ILE A 114 -12.69 -16.37 -6.64
N LYS A 115 -13.61 -15.40 -6.56
CA LYS A 115 -15.03 -15.67 -6.40
C LYS A 115 -15.63 -16.43 -7.58
N LEU A 116 -15.19 -16.12 -8.80
CA LEU A 116 -15.67 -16.78 -10.01
C LEU A 116 -15.15 -18.21 -10.13
N CYS A 117 -13.85 -18.43 -9.91
CA CYS A 117 -13.22 -19.75 -10.03
C CYS A 117 -13.60 -20.72 -8.90
N PHE A 118 -13.87 -20.20 -7.70
CA PHE A 118 -14.15 -21.01 -6.51
C PHE A 118 -15.58 -20.84 -6.00
N LYS A 119 -16.51 -20.49 -6.88
CA LYS A 119 -17.93 -20.28 -6.56
C LYS A 119 -18.54 -21.51 -5.89
N GLY A 120 -19.25 -21.32 -4.78
CA GLY A 120 -19.84 -22.41 -4.00
C GLY A 120 -18.90 -23.01 -2.95
N ASN A 121 -17.65 -22.54 -2.86
CA ASN A 121 -16.81 -22.75 -1.70
C ASN A 121 -17.20 -21.75 -0.61
N ASN A 122 -17.58 -22.28 0.56
CA ASN A 122 -17.97 -21.50 1.74
C ASN A 122 -16.97 -20.42 2.16
N VAL A 123 -15.69 -20.44 1.75
CA VAL A 123 -14.71 -19.41 2.11
C VAL A 123 -14.59 -18.31 1.04
N ALA A 124 -14.46 -18.71 -0.22
CA ALA A 124 -14.23 -17.79 -1.34
C ALA A 124 -15.40 -16.81 -1.56
N ASP A 125 -16.63 -17.28 -1.34
CA ASP A 125 -17.84 -16.49 -1.51
C ASP A 125 -17.93 -15.30 -0.52
N TYR A 126 -17.21 -15.38 0.62
CA TYR A 126 -17.21 -14.32 1.65
C TYR A 126 -15.99 -13.42 1.62
N VAL A 127 -15.03 -13.64 0.70
CA VAL A 127 -13.89 -12.74 0.53
C VAL A 127 -14.40 -11.38 0.09
N GLN A 128 -14.00 -10.32 0.78
CA GLN A 128 -14.32 -8.94 0.42
C GLN A 128 -13.03 -8.15 0.48
N LEU A 129 -12.18 -8.32 -0.52
CA LEU A 129 -10.87 -7.66 -0.56
C LEU A 129 -10.82 -6.67 -1.72
N HIS A 130 -10.77 -5.39 -1.38
CA HIS A 130 -10.52 -4.31 -2.33
C HIS A 130 -9.31 -3.50 -1.90
N ARG A 131 -8.81 -2.63 -2.78
CA ARG A 131 -7.63 -1.78 -2.55
C ARG A 131 -7.59 -1.14 -1.16
N THR A 132 -8.68 -0.52 -0.71
CA THR A 132 -8.74 0.16 0.60
C THR A 132 -8.57 -0.82 1.76
N LYS A 133 -9.23 -1.98 1.69
CA LYS A 133 -9.12 -3.02 2.72
C LYS A 133 -7.74 -3.68 2.71
N CYS A 134 -7.21 -4.00 1.52
CA CYS A 134 -5.86 -4.53 1.35
C CYS A 134 -4.82 -3.58 1.98
N THR A 135 -4.92 -2.28 1.68
CA THR A 135 -4.04 -1.26 2.27
C THR A 135 -4.20 -1.19 3.79
N GLY A 136 -5.44 -1.30 4.31
CA GLY A 136 -5.71 -1.34 5.74
C GLY A 136 -5.13 -2.57 6.44
N ILE A 137 -5.24 -3.76 5.82
CA ILE A 137 -4.64 -5.00 6.31
C ILE A 137 -3.11 -4.86 6.34
N LEU A 138 -2.52 -4.34 5.27
CA LEU A 138 -1.07 -4.14 5.20
C LEU A 138 -0.56 -3.22 6.31
N ARG A 139 -1.22 -2.06 6.50
CA ARG A 139 -0.79 -1.04 7.48
C ARG A 139 -1.07 -1.42 8.92
N ASN A 140 -2.23 -2.01 9.20
CA ASN A 140 -2.73 -2.17 10.57
C ASN A 140 -2.54 -3.59 11.12
N ILE A 141 -2.23 -4.57 10.27
CA ILE A 141 -2.09 -5.98 10.69
C ILE A 141 -0.71 -6.50 10.32
N ILE A 142 -0.37 -6.47 9.03
CA ILE A 142 0.86 -7.10 8.51
C ILE A 142 2.10 -6.31 8.95
N PHE A 143 2.09 -4.98 8.82
CA PHE A 143 3.22 -4.14 9.23
C PHE A 143 3.52 -4.25 10.74
N PRO A 144 2.55 -4.10 11.66
CA PRO A 144 2.81 -4.27 13.09
C PRO A 144 3.35 -5.66 13.43
N TYR A 145 2.84 -6.71 12.78
CA TYR A 145 3.35 -8.08 12.96
C TYR A 145 4.83 -8.20 12.58
N PHE A 146 5.21 -7.76 11.38
CA PHE A 146 6.62 -7.83 10.95
C PHE A 146 7.54 -6.91 11.75
N LYS A 147 7.03 -5.76 12.19
CA LYS A 147 7.75 -4.84 13.08
C LYS A 147 8.09 -5.51 14.41
N ILE A 148 7.13 -6.19 15.04
CA ILE A 148 7.34 -6.93 16.29
C ILE A 148 8.34 -8.07 16.06
N ASN A 149 8.13 -8.87 15.02
CA ASN A 149 9.04 -9.97 14.68
C ASN A 149 10.48 -9.49 14.46
N LEU A 150 10.67 -8.39 13.74
CA LEU A 150 11.99 -7.80 13.51
C LEU A 150 12.65 -7.39 14.84
N LYS A 151 11.89 -6.72 15.71
CA LYS A 151 12.38 -6.29 17.03
C LYS A 151 12.74 -7.47 17.91
N GLU A 152 11.91 -8.51 17.94
CA GLU A 152 12.17 -9.73 18.72
C GLU A 152 13.39 -10.50 18.20
N ASP A 153 13.57 -10.56 16.87
CA ASP A 153 14.70 -11.26 16.25
C ASP A 153 16.04 -10.52 16.46
N ILE A 154 16.01 -9.18 16.50
CA ILE A 154 17.18 -8.36 16.89
C ILE A 154 17.42 -8.45 18.40
N GLY A 155 16.36 -8.37 19.20
CA GLY A 155 16.43 -8.35 20.66
C GLY A 155 17.26 -7.18 21.20
N SER A 156 18.23 -7.49 22.07
CA SER A 156 19.20 -6.54 22.60
C SER A 156 20.51 -6.51 21.80
N SER A 157 20.57 -7.20 20.65
CA SER A 157 21.77 -7.29 19.84
C SER A 157 22.13 -5.95 19.21
N VAL A 158 23.37 -5.87 18.78
CA VAL A 158 23.88 -4.74 17.99
C VAL A 158 23.43 -4.83 16.53
N TYR A 159 23.33 -3.68 15.88
CA TYR A 159 22.96 -3.58 14.46
C TYR A 159 23.76 -2.48 13.76
N SER A 160 23.74 -2.49 12.43
CA SER A 160 24.30 -1.45 11.59
C SER A 160 23.27 -1.01 10.55
N LEU A 161 23.41 0.21 10.03
CA LEU A 161 22.51 0.75 9.01
C LEU A 161 23.27 0.99 7.69
N LEU A 162 22.62 0.73 6.57
CA LEU A 162 23.04 1.21 5.26
C LEU A 162 22.06 2.31 4.83
N LEU A 163 22.61 3.45 4.45
CA LEU A 163 21.87 4.66 4.07
C LEU A 163 22.22 5.01 2.63
N ASP A 164 21.19 5.13 1.79
CA ASP A 164 21.34 5.55 0.40
C ASP A 164 20.29 6.61 0.04
N GLU A 165 20.73 7.73 -0.51
CA GLU A 165 19.84 8.84 -0.88
C GLU A 165 19.53 8.78 -2.37
N SER A 166 18.26 8.93 -2.73
CA SER A 166 17.83 9.10 -4.11
C SER A 166 16.81 10.22 -4.23
N THR A 167 16.78 10.87 -5.39
CA THR A 167 15.73 11.84 -5.76
C THR A 167 14.70 11.16 -6.66
N ASP A 168 13.43 11.23 -6.28
CA ASP A 168 12.30 10.81 -7.11
C ASP A 168 12.09 11.78 -8.29
N ILE A 169 11.35 11.33 -9.31
CA ILE A 169 10.84 12.09 -10.46
C ILE A 169 10.09 13.35 -10.01
N SER A 170 9.43 13.31 -8.85
CA SER A 170 8.74 14.46 -8.26
C SER A 170 9.69 15.43 -7.51
N VAL A 171 11.01 15.25 -7.62
CA VAL A 171 12.07 16.04 -6.96
C VAL A 171 12.10 15.85 -5.43
N ILE A 172 11.34 14.90 -4.91
CA ILE A 172 11.32 14.55 -3.49
C ILE A 172 12.56 13.70 -3.17
N LYS A 173 13.29 14.08 -2.11
CA LYS A 173 14.43 13.30 -1.61
C LYS A 173 13.95 12.17 -0.72
N GLN A 174 14.44 10.97 -1.01
CA GLN A 174 14.11 9.75 -0.30
C GLN A 174 15.40 9.12 0.23
N LEU A 175 15.37 8.70 1.48
CA LEU A 175 16.45 7.97 2.12
C LEU A 175 16.05 6.50 2.28
N GLY A 176 16.70 5.64 1.51
CA GLY A 176 16.63 4.20 1.71
C GLY A 176 17.44 3.79 2.93
N VAL A 177 16.79 3.07 3.84
CA VAL A 177 17.43 2.53 5.04
C VAL A 177 17.34 1.02 5.00
N CYS A 178 18.49 0.36 5.02
CA CYS A 178 18.60 -1.08 5.27
C CYS A 178 19.28 -1.31 6.61
N ILE A 179 18.90 -2.38 7.30
CA ILE A 179 19.49 -2.79 8.57
C ILE A 179 20.27 -4.09 8.40
N ILE A 180 21.43 -4.17 9.06
CA ILE A 180 22.26 -5.36 9.16
C ILE A 180 22.31 -5.76 10.63
N TYR A 181 21.95 -7.01 10.93
CA TYR A 181 21.99 -7.54 12.29
C TYR A 181 22.18 -9.05 12.27
N TYR A 182 22.51 -9.64 13.41
CA TYR A 182 22.51 -11.09 13.58
C TYR A 182 21.10 -11.56 13.92
N SER A 183 20.49 -12.34 13.03
CA SER A 183 19.16 -12.90 13.22
C SER A 183 19.24 -14.16 14.06
N GLN A 184 18.60 -14.14 15.23
CA GLN A 184 18.56 -15.31 16.12
C GLN A 184 17.76 -16.46 15.50
N SER A 185 16.70 -16.15 14.75
CA SER A 185 15.87 -17.12 14.04
C SER A 185 16.61 -17.82 12.91
N LYS A 186 17.39 -17.08 12.10
CA LYS A 186 18.14 -17.65 10.96
C LYS A 186 19.54 -18.12 11.32
N LYS A 187 20.05 -17.76 12.51
CA LYS A 187 21.43 -18.03 12.96
C LYS A 187 22.48 -17.50 11.98
N SER A 188 22.22 -16.34 11.39
CA SER A 188 23.10 -15.72 10.41
C SER A 188 23.00 -14.21 10.46
N ILE A 189 24.00 -13.52 9.91
CA ILE A 189 23.89 -12.09 9.62
C ILE A 189 22.87 -11.91 8.50
N VAL A 190 21.94 -10.99 8.69
CA VAL A 190 20.88 -10.66 7.73
C VAL A 190 20.95 -9.18 7.41
N THR A 191 20.88 -8.88 6.13
CA THR A 191 20.64 -7.54 5.62
C THR A 191 19.21 -7.47 5.10
N THR A 192 18.41 -6.55 5.62
CA THR A 192 17.03 -6.35 5.15
C THR A 192 16.72 -4.87 4.99
N PHE A 193 15.82 -4.58 4.04
CA PHE A 193 15.23 -3.26 3.93
C PHE A 193 14.43 -2.94 5.20
N LEU A 194 14.60 -1.73 5.73
CA LEU A 194 13.96 -1.26 6.95
C LEU A 194 12.91 -0.18 6.64
N SER A 195 13.27 0.85 5.89
CA SER A 195 12.36 1.95 5.57
C SER A 195 12.80 2.76 4.37
N LEU A 196 11.85 3.44 3.74
CA LEU A 196 12.09 4.50 2.78
C LEU A 196 11.53 5.78 3.38
N ILE A 197 12.41 6.71 3.72
CA ILE A 197 12.08 7.91 4.48
C ILE A 197 12.05 9.09 3.52
N GLU A 198 10.93 9.80 3.50
CA GLU A 198 10.83 11.07 2.80
C GLU A 198 11.53 12.17 3.60
N LEU A 199 12.48 12.87 2.97
CA LEU A 199 13.25 13.93 3.60
C LEU A 199 12.73 15.30 3.18
N GLU A 200 12.51 16.17 4.16
CA GLU A 200 12.17 17.59 3.93
C GLU A 200 13.28 18.33 3.17
N SER A 201 14.54 17.96 3.39
CA SER A 201 15.71 18.53 2.70
C SER A 201 16.87 17.53 2.64
N GLY A 202 17.81 17.76 1.72
CA GLY A 202 19.05 16.96 1.61
C GLY A 202 20.17 17.41 2.55
N THR A 203 19.83 17.97 3.71
CA THR A 203 20.82 18.42 4.69
C THR A 203 21.13 17.31 5.68
N ALA A 204 22.35 17.31 6.23
CA ALA A 204 22.77 16.29 7.18
C ALA A 204 21.87 16.25 8.42
N VAL A 205 21.36 17.40 8.86
CA VAL A 205 20.42 17.50 9.99
C VAL A 205 19.09 16.81 9.68
N SER A 206 18.55 17.02 8.47
CA SER A 206 17.30 16.38 8.04
C SER A 206 17.46 14.86 7.93
N VAL A 207 18.58 14.39 7.39
CA VAL A 207 18.90 12.95 7.33
C VAL A 207 19.00 12.35 8.74
N VAL A 208 19.73 13.00 9.66
CA VAL A 208 19.87 12.52 11.05
C VAL A 208 18.52 12.46 11.76
N LYS A 209 17.66 13.47 11.57
CA LYS A 209 16.29 13.48 12.10
C LYS A 209 15.50 12.27 11.57
N GLY A 210 15.49 12.05 10.26
CA GLY A 210 14.80 10.92 9.64
C GLY A 210 15.31 9.57 10.14
N VAL A 211 16.64 9.39 10.24
CA VAL A 211 17.25 8.16 10.78
C VAL A 211 16.81 7.92 12.23
N LYS A 212 16.82 8.94 13.08
CA LYS A 212 16.37 8.81 14.47
C LYS A 212 14.89 8.47 14.58
N GLU A 213 14.04 9.13 13.80
CA GLU A 213 12.61 8.84 13.75
C GLU A 213 12.35 7.41 13.27
N CYS A 214 13.14 6.91 12.31
CA CYS A 214 13.07 5.51 11.87
C CYS A 214 13.47 4.53 12.98
N ILE A 215 14.61 4.77 13.66
CA ILE A 215 15.07 3.95 14.79
C ILE A 215 14.00 3.90 15.89
N LEU A 216 13.43 5.05 16.25
CA LEU A 216 12.34 5.16 17.23
C LEU A 216 11.07 4.47 16.73
N MET A 217 10.74 4.59 15.45
CA MET A 217 9.59 3.91 14.86
C MET A 217 9.69 2.40 15.06
N TYR A 218 10.87 1.80 14.92
CA TYR A 218 11.09 0.37 15.14
C TYR A 218 11.41 -0.01 16.60
N ASP A 219 11.39 0.97 17.51
CA ASP A 219 11.70 0.79 18.94
C ASP A 219 13.07 0.13 19.16
N LEU A 220 14.04 0.57 18.35
CA LEU A 220 15.44 0.16 18.43
C LEU A 220 16.23 1.14 19.29
N ASN A 221 17.17 0.65 20.07
CA ASN A 221 18.06 1.51 20.84
C ASN A 221 19.18 2.05 19.95
N ILE A 222 19.24 3.38 19.78
CA ILE A 222 20.29 4.04 19.00
C ILE A 222 21.71 3.70 19.48
N LEU A 223 21.89 3.44 20.78
CA LEU A 223 23.18 3.06 21.36
C LEU A 223 23.67 1.67 20.95
N ASN A 224 22.80 0.83 20.38
CA ASN A 224 23.17 -0.49 19.85
C ASN A 224 23.67 -0.42 18.39
N MET A 225 23.64 0.75 17.76
CA MET A 225 24.09 0.96 16.39
C MET A 225 25.63 0.99 16.33
N GLN A 226 26.23 -0.02 15.69
CA GLN A 226 27.68 -0.17 15.60
C GLN A 226 28.28 0.47 14.35
N GLY A 227 27.53 0.48 13.24
CA GLY A 227 28.06 0.95 11.97
C GLY A 227 27.04 1.65 11.09
N ILE A 228 27.53 2.58 10.28
CA ILE A 228 26.79 3.18 9.17
C ILE A 228 27.56 2.98 7.88
N GLY A 229 26.90 2.38 6.89
CA GLY A 229 27.34 2.37 5.50
C GLY A 229 26.63 3.47 4.71
N CYS A 230 27.36 4.34 4.03
CA CYS A 230 26.79 5.38 3.17
C CYS A 230 27.73 5.79 2.04
N ASP A 231 27.23 6.61 1.11
CA ASP A 231 28.06 7.23 0.08
C ASP A 231 29.10 8.21 0.66
N ASN A 232 30.00 8.69 -0.20
CA ASN A 232 31.05 9.62 0.20
C ASN A 232 30.61 11.09 0.06
N ALA A 233 29.31 11.38 -0.04
CA ALA A 233 28.84 12.76 -0.17
C ALA A 233 29.21 13.56 1.09
N SER A 234 29.56 14.84 0.91
CA SER A 234 29.94 15.72 2.03
C SER A 234 28.84 15.83 3.09
N VAL A 235 27.57 15.72 2.68
CA VAL A 235 26.41 15.64 3.58
C VAL A 235 26.48 14.42 4.49
N MET A 236 26.93 13.27 3.98
CA MET A 236 27.00 12.02 4.75
C MET A 236 28.26 11.92 5.61
N VAL A 237 29.42 12.25 5.04
CA VAL A 237 30.74 11.99 5.65
C VAL A 237 31.53 13.25 6.05
N GLY A 238 30.91 14.43 5.95
CA GLY A 238 31.56 15.71 6.27
C GLY A 238 32.11 15.78 7.69
N GLN A 239 33.33 16.29 7.83
CA GLN A 239 34.10 16.25 9.08
C GLN A 239 33.48 17.04 10.25
N HIS A 240 32.73 18.11 9.97
CA HIS A 240 32.17 18.98 11.01
C HIS A 240 30.65 18.84 11.17
N SER A 241 29.95 18.62 10.06
CA SER A 241 28.48 18.68 9.98
C SER A 241 27.86 17.53 9.19
N GLY A 242 28.63 16.49 8.83
CA GLY A 242 28.09 15.32 8.14
C GLY A 242 27.21 14.44 9.04
N VAL A 243 26.34 13.62 8.42
CA VAL A 243 25.44 12.69 9.12
C VAL A 243 26.21 11.79 10.08
N PHE A 244 27.31 11.19 9.62
CA PHE A 244 28.16 10.36 10.48
C PHE A 244 28.72 11.14 11.67
N THR A 245 29.24 12.35 11.44
CA THR A 245 29.80 13.20 12.48
C THR A 245 28.77 13.59 13.53
N LEU A 246 27.54 13.88 13.11
CA LEU A 246 26.44 14.21 14.01
C LEU A 246 26.00 13.00 14.83
N LEU A 247 25.85 11.82 14.21
CA LEU A 247 25.48 10.59 14.93
C LEU A 247 26.60 10.11 15.88
N LYS A 248 27.87 10.31 15.51
CA LYS A 248 29.01 9.94 16.34
C LYS A 248 29.11 10.73 17.65
N LYS A 249 28.54 11.94 17.70
CA LYS A 249 28.46 12.72 18.95
C LYS A 249 27.60 12.04 20.00
N GLU A 250 26.60 11.27 19.57
CA GLU A 250 25.68 10.52 20.44
C GLU A 250 26.10 9.06 20.61
N VAL A 251 26.55 8.43 19.52
CA VAL A 251 27.04 7.05 19.50
C VAL A 251 28.56 7.07 19.27
N GLN A 252 29.31 7.18 20.37
CA GLN A 252 30.77 7.41 20.30
C GLN A 252 31.55 6.27 19.62
N HIS A 253 31.04 5.03 19.71
CA HIS A 253 31.65 3.83 19.12
C HIS A 253 31.25 3.59 17.66
N LEU A 254 30.51 4.50 17.04
CA LEU A 254 30.00 4.34 15.68
C LEU A 254 31.14 4.28 14.64
N VAL A 255 31.08 3.26 13.78
CA VAL A 255 32.02 3.04 12.68
C VAL A 255 31.41 3.48 11.35
N LEU A 256 32.16 4.26 10.58
CA LEU A 256 31.78 4.64 9.21
C LEU A 256 32.36 3.64 8.21
N VAL A 257 31.50 3.01 7.42
CA VAL A 257 31.87 2.22 6.25
C VAL A 257 31.53 3.03 5.00
N ARG A 258 32.55 3.54 4.33
CA ARG A 258 32.37 4.29 3.08
C ARG A 258 32.00 3.36 1.94
N CYS A 259 31.16 3.84 1.03
CA CYS A 259 30.80 3.08 -0.15
C CYS A 259 32.04 2.84 -1.02
N ILE A 260 32.44 1.57 -1.15
CA ILE A 260 33.57 1.15 -1.97
C ILE A 260 33.31 1.52 -3.44
N CYS A 261 32.10 1.28 -3.94
CA CYS A 261 31.72 1.60 -5.33
C CYS A 261 31.93 3.09 -5.64
N HIS A 262 31.47 3.98 -4.75
CA HIS A 262 31.69 5.42 -4.93
C HIS A 262 33.17 5.81 -4.79
N SER A 263 33.90 5.18 -3.87
CA SER A 263 35.33 5.45 -3.68
C SER A 263 36.15 5.05 -4.92
N VAL A 264 35.87 3.88 -5.49
CA VAL A 264 36.47 3.42 -6.75
C VAL A 264 36.07 4.35 -7.90
N GLN A 265 34.79 4.75 -7.98
CA GLN A 265 34.33 5.69 -9.01
C GLN A 265 35.06 7.03 -8.96
N LEU A 266 35.26 7.60 -7.75
CA LEU A 266 36.01 8.85 -7.59
C LEU A 266 37.46 8.68 -8.02
N ALA A 267 38.11 7.57 -7.67
CA ALA A 267 39.48 7.28 -8.09
C ALA A 267 39.60 7.12 -9.62
N VAL A 268 38.68 6.38 -10.24
CA VAL A 268 38.64 6.18 -11.69
C VAL A 268 38.35 7.50 -12.41
N SER A 269 37.36 8.27 -11.96
CA SER A 269 37.01 9.56 -12.55
C SER A 269 38.19 10.55 -12.47
N ALA A 270 38.89 10.59 -11.34
CA ALA A 270 40.10 11.40 -11.20
C ALA A 270 41.23 10.92 -12.13
N ALA A 271 41.46 9.61 -12.27
CA ALA A 271 42.44 9.08 -13.21
C ALA A 271 42.09 9.41 -14.67
N VAL A 272 40.83 9.19 -15.08
CA VAL A 272 40.36 9.51 -16.43
C VAL A 272 40.56 11.00 -16.72
N SER A 273 40.13 11.88 -15.84
CA SER A 273 40.27 13.34 -16.02
C SER A 273 41.73 13.81 -16.12
N ASN A 274 42.69 13.08 -15.53
CA ASN A 274 44.11 13.47 -15.57
C ASN A 274 44.88 12.87 -16.74
N TYR A 275 44.50 11.70 -17.23
CA TYR A 275 45.31 10.92 -18.17
C TYR A 275 44.62 10.65 -19.52
N LEU A 276 43.29 10.68 -19.57
CA LEU A 276 42.53 10.44 -20.78
C LEU A 276 42.01 11.78 -21.35
N PRO A 277 42.04 11.95 -22.68
CA PRO A 277 41.47 13.15 -23.28
C PRO A 277 39.95 13.25 -23.13
N ASP A 278 39.46 14.44 -22.79
CA ASP A 278 38.03 14.74 -22.61
C ASP A 278 37.16 14.42 -23.84
N TYR A 279 37.73 14.44 -25.05
CA TYR A 279 37.01 14.14 -26.27
C TYR A 279 36.51 12.68 -26.34
N LEU A 280 37.07 11.76 -25.56
CA LEU A 280 36.64 10.36 -25.54
C LEU A 280 35.27 10.21 -24.89
N GLU A 281 35.02 10.91 -23.79
CA GLU A 281 33.69 10.93 -23.16
C GLU A 281 32.67 11.61 -24.08
N PHE A 282 33.06 12.71 -24.73
CA PHE A 282 32.24 13.38 -25.73
C PHE A 282 31.88 12.44 -26.90
N LEU A 283 32.86 11.70 -27.42
CA LEU A 283 32.64 10.75 -28.52
C LEU A 283 31.63 9.67 -28.13
N LEU A 284 31.73 9.10 -26.93
CA LEU A 284 30.81 8.07 -26.45
C LEU A 284 29.39 8.62 -26.28
N ALA A 285 29.27 9.82 -25.69
CA ALA A 285 27.98 10.49 -25.50
C ALA A 285 27.31 10.83 -26.84
N GLU A 286 28.06 11.42 -27.78
CA GLU A 286 27.53 11.81 -29.08
C GLU A 286 27.22 10.61 -29.97
N THR A 287 28.02 9.54 -29.90
CA THR A 287 27.71 8.29 -30.58
C THR A 287 26.35 7.77 -30.12
N TYR A 288 26.08 7.76 -28.82
CA TYR A 288 24.76 7.39 -28.31
C TYR A 288 23.65 8.34 -28.79
N ASN A 289 23.82 9.66 -28.62
CA ASN A 289 22.83 10.67 -28.98
C ASN A 289 22.47 10.62 -30.48
N TRP A 290 23.45 10.38 -31.34
CA TRP A 290 23.26 10.25 -32.78
C TRP A 290 22.30 9.11 -33.15
N PHE A 291 22.37 7.97 -32.46
CA PHE A 291 21.46 6.86 -32.71
C PHE A 291 20.15 6.99 -31.92
N ALA A 292 20.19 7.46 -30.67
CA ALA A 292 19.04 7.45 -29.75
C ALA A 292 17.81 8.19 -30.32
N HIS A 293 18.02 9.29 -31.04
CA HIS A 293 16.95 10.15 -31.53
C HIS A 293 16.49 9.86 -32.98
N SER A 294 16.93 8.76 -33.60
CA SER A 294 16.54 8.48 -34.99
C SER A 294 16.39 7.00 -35.30
N THR A 295 15.13 6.60 -35.46
CA THR A 295 14.74 5.26 -35.91
C THR A 295 15.33 4.91 -37.27
N SER A 296 15.38 5.89 -38.19
CA SER A 296 15.99 5.71 -39.51
C SER A 296 17.50 5.40 -39.42
N ARG A 297 18.25 6.10 -38.57
CA ARG A 297 19.69 5.84 -38.37
C ARG A 297 19.93 4.47 -37.72
N GLN A 298 19.10 4.09 -36.74
CA GLN A 298 19.18 2.77 -36.11
C GLN A 298 18.90 1.64 -37.10
N LEU A 299 17.86 1.78 -37.93
CA LEU A 299 17.51 0.78 -38.95
C LEU A 299 18.60 0.67 -40.02
N SER A 300 19.08 1.81 -40.53
CA SER A 300 20.16 1.85 -41.52
C SER A 300 21.44 1.17 -41.01
N TYR A 301 21.79 1.42 -39.75
CA TYR A 301 22.94 0.78 -39.11
C TYR A 301 22.72 -0.72 -38.91
N LYS A 302 21.52 -1.12 -38.47
CA LYS A 302 21.15 -2.54 -38.32
C LYS A 302 21.30 -3.29 -39.63
N THR A 303 20.76 -2.78 -40.73
CA THR A 303 20.91 -3.41 -42.05
C THR A 303 22.38 -3.52 -42.47
N LEU A 304 23.16 -2.45 -42.27
CA LEU A 304 24.58 -2.44 -42.62
C LEU A 304 25.39 -3.43 -41.76
N PHE A 305 25.11 -3.49 -40.46
CA PHE A 305 25.77 -4.40 -39.54
C PHE A 305 25.44 -5.86 -39.87
N ASN A 306 24.17 -6.19 -40.10
CA ASN A 306 23.75 -7.54 -40.48
C ASN A 306 24.43 -8.01 -41.77
N ASN A 307 24.56 -7.12 -42.76
CA ASN A 307 25.24 -7.44 -44.02
C ASN A 307 26.74 -7.70 -43.86
N LEU A 308 27.39 -7.04 -42.90
CA LEU A 308 28.84 -7.20 -42.64
C LEU A 308 29.15 -8.40 -41.73
N ASN A 309 28.22 -8.75 -40.84
CA ASN A 309 28.42 -9.75 -39.79
C ASN A 309 27.50 -10.97 -39.96
N ASN A 310 27.25 -11.39 -41.21
CA ASN A 310 26.55 -12.63 -41.56
C ASN A 310 25.17 -12.80 -40.88
N GLY A 311 24.36 -11.74 -40.82
CA GLY A 311 23.00 -11.78 -40.30
C GLY A 311 22.87 -11.64 -38.77
N ILE A 312 23.96 -11.36 -38.06
CA ILE A 312 23.94 -11.07 -36.62
C ILE A 312 23.43 -9.65 -36.40
N ASP A 313 22.47 -9.48 -35.48
CA ASP A 313 21.95 -8.17 -35.08
C ASP A 313 22.97 -7.41 -34.20
N PRO A 314 23.14 -6.07 -34.38
CA PRO A 314 24.05 -5.28 -33.57
C PRO A 314 23.60 -5.17 -32.12
N LEU A 315 24.57 -5.06 -31.20
CA LEU A 315 24.29 -4.76 -29.80
C LEU A 315 23.84 -3.30 -29.66
N LYS A 316 22.73 -3.09 -28.93
CA LYS A 316 22.17 -1.76 -28.69
C LYS A 316 23.21 -0.84 -28.05
N ILE A 317 23.41 0.35 -28.59
CA ILE A 317 24.33 1.33 -28.00
C ILE A 317 23.74 1.81 -26.67
N VAL A 318 24.58 1.82 -25.62
CA VAL A 318 24.16 2.18 -24.26
C VAL A 318 24.56 3.61 -23.97
N ARG A 319 23.70 4.33 -23.26
CA ARG A 319 24.03 5.64 -22.72
C ARG A 319 25.02 5.49 -21.58
N VAL A 320 26.12 6.22 -21.64
CA VAL A 320 27.01 6.39 -20.49
C VAL A 320 26.24 7.12 -19.38
N SER A 321 26.19 6.52 -18.19
CA SER A 321 25.54 7.08 -17.01
C SER A 321 26.60 7.36 -15.96
N SER A 322 26.67 8.62 -15.52
CA SER A 322 27.57 9.06 -14.44
C SER A 322 27.28 8.38 -13.09
N THR A 323 26.04 7.94 -12.87
CA THR A 323 25.60 7.30 -11.63
C THR A 323 25.59 5.76 -11.67
N ARG A 324 25.78 5.15 -12.86
CA ARG A 324 25.81 3.69 -13.03
C ARG A 324 27.10 3.29 -13.73
N TRP A 325 28.18 3.19 -12.97
CA TRP A 325 29.55 2.95 -13.44
C TRP A 325 29.71 1.77 -14.41
N LEU A 326 29.01 0.64 -14.19
CA LEU A 326 28.99 -0.50 -15.14
C LEU A 326 28.53 -0.12 -16.56
N SER A 327 27.84 1.02 -16.72
CA SER A 327 27.45 1.51 -18.05
C SER A 327 28.62 2.04 -18.88
N ILE A 328 29.71 2.53 -18.27
CA ILE A 328 30.87 3.07 -19.00
C ILE A 328 31.60 1.94 -19.71
N GLU A 329 32.00 0.89 -18.99
CA GLU A 329 32.66 -0.29 -19.56
C GLU A 329 31.83 -0.91 -20.69
N VAL A 330 30.52 -1.08 -20.46
CA VAL A 330 29.61 -1.63 -21.45
C VAL A 330 29.49 -0.72 -22.67
N ALA A 331 29.43 0.61 -22.49
CA ALA A 331 29.35 1.55 -23.60
C ALA A 331 30.65 1.56 -24.42
N VAL A 332 31.81 1.61 -23.76
CA VAL A 332 33.13 1.56 -24.38
C VAL A 332 33.31 0.26 -25.16
N SER A 333 33.04 -0.88 -24.53
CA SER A 333 33.17 -2.20 -25.16
C SER A 333 32.27 -2.31 -26.39
N ARG A 334 30.99 -1.90 -26.29
CA ARG A 334 30.06 -1.92 -27.44
C ARG A 334 30.49 -1.02 -28.59
N VAL A 335 31.09 0.12 -28.28
CA VAL A 335 31.63 1.02 -29.31
C VAL A 335 32.84 0.39 -29.98
N LEU A 336 33.77 -0.19 -29.21
CA LEU A 336 34.97 -0.85 -29.71
C LEU A 336 34.65 -2.10 -30.54
N ASP A 337 33.80 -3.00 -30.04
CA ASP A 337 33.42 -4.25 -30.69
C ASP A 337 32.78 -4.02 -32.07
N GLN A 338 32.05 -2.91 -32.21
CA GLN A 338 31.34 -2.56 -33.45
C GLN A 338 32.07 -1.44 -34.24
N TRP A 339 33.25 -1.01 -33.77
CA TRP A 339 34.01 0.10 -34.36
C TRP A 339 34.55 -0.26 -35.75
N VAL A 340 35.20 -1.42 -35.81
CA VAL A 340 35.86 -1.92 -37.02
C VAL A 340 34.79 -2.47 -37.97
N GLY A 341 34.64 -1.82 -39.13
CA GLY A 341 33.71 -2.24 -40.18
C GLY A 341 32.39 -1.46 -40.19
N SER A 342 31.66 -1.44 -39.07
CA SER A 342 30.30 -0.88 -39.05
C SER A 342 30.26 0.61 -38.69
N PHE A 343 30.70 1.01 -37.49
CA PHE A 343 30.63 2.43 -37.08
C PHE A 343 31.43 3.35 -38.00
N LYS A 344 32.69 3.00 -38.29
CA LYS A 344 33.56 3.82 -39.14
C LYS A 344 32.91 4.11 -40.52
N ARG A 345 32.30 3.10 -41.15
CA ARG A 345 31.62 3.25 -42.45
C ARG A 345 30.30 4.01 -42.34
N THR A 346 29.51 3.77 -41.30
CA THR A 346 28.25 4.50 -41.08
C THR A 346 28.51 5.99 -40.88
N PHE A 347 29.50 6.37 -40.07
CA PHE A 347 29.84 7.77 -39.88
C PHE A 347 30.43 8.37 -41.16
N GLN A 348 31.42 7.73 -41.80
CA GLN A 348 32.00 8.24 -43.06
C GLN A 348 30.95 8.45 -44.17
N GLY A 349 30.01 7.51 -44.36
CA GLY A 349 28.96 7.62 -45.36
C GLY A 349 27.90 8.67 -45.04
N SER A 350 27.70 9.01 -43.76
CA SER A 350 26.76 10.07 -43.34
C SER A 350 27.36 11.47 -43.46
N TRP A 351 28.66 11.62 -43.25
CA TRP A 351 29.39 12.88 -43.41
C TRP A 351 29.60 13.29 -44.87
N GLN A 352 29.64 12.34 -45.80
CA GLN A 352 29.71 12.61 -47.24
C GLN A 352 28.37 13.06 -47.86
N ARG A 353 27.25 12.94 -47.13
CA ARG A 353 25.91 13.34 -47.59
C ARG A 353 25.44 14.70 -47.06
N ARG A 354 26.26 15.35 -46.24
CA ARG A 354 26.15 16.77 -45.90
C ARG A 354 27.19 17.52 -46.70
#